data_AF-A0A6C0KG75-F1
#
_entry.id   AF-A0A6C0KG75-F1
#
_cell.length_a   1.000
_cell.length_b   1.000
_cell.length_c   1.000
_cell.angle_alpha   90.00
_cell.angle_beta   90.00
_cell.angle_gamma   90.00
#
_symmetry.space_group_name_H-M   'P 1'
#
loop_
_entity.id
_entity.type
_entity.pdbx_description
1 polymer ?
#
loop_
_entity_poly.entity_id
_entity_poly.type
_entity_poly.pdbx_seq_one_letter_code
_entity_poly.pdbx_strand_id
1 'polypeptide(L)'
;MDKNEELISSIKKWMTLDNELREIQKVIRQKKQEKKDISDYLLKMMKNNDIGEIDVNDGKLIYSQRKVKTGLSGKHIMNTLNKIFKNEPEKLSEINNSIMDSRETTIKDILMRKKEKK
;
A
#
# COMPACT_ATOMS: atom_id res chain seq x y z
N MET A 1 26.22 24.67 24.63
CA MET A 1 24.80 24.24 24.71
C MET A 1 24.80 22.82 25.20
N ASP A 2 23.96 22.53 26.19
CA ASP A 2 23.96 21.26 26.90
C ASP A 2 23.31 20.16 26.04
N LYS A 3 23.92 18.96 25.96
CA LYS A 3 23.45 17.85 25.09
C LYS A 3 21.99 17.46 25.38
N ASN A 4 21.54 17.70 26.60
CA ASN A 4 20.16 17.47 27.03
C ASN A 4 19.15 18.44 26.37
N GLU A 5 19.54 19.69 26.12
CA GLU A 5 18.67 20.68 25.48
C GLU A 5 18.45 20.37 23.99
N GLU A 6 19.52 19.95 23.30
CA GLU A 6 19.47 19.53 21.89
C GLU A 6 18.57 18.30 21.72
N LEU A 7 18.68 17.32 22.61
CA LEU A 7 17.83 16.13 22.61
C LEU A 7 16.35 16.49 22.81
N ILE A 8 16.04 17.34 23.81
CA ILE A 8 14.65 17.77 24.08
C ILE A 8 14.07 18.54 22.88
N SER A 9 14.86 19.42 22.26
CA SER A 9 14.41 20.17 21.08
C SER A 9 14.14 19.26 19.88
N SER A 10 14.99 18.25 19.67
CA SER A 10 14.84 17.25 18.60
C SER A 10 13.60 16.39 18.79
N ILE A 11 13.33 15.95 20.03
CA ILE A 11 12.12 15.20 20.37
C ILE A 11 10.87 16.05 20.14
N LYS A 12 10.87 17.32 20.57
CA LYS A 12 9.74 18.24 20.33
C LYS A 12 9.47 18.44 18.85
N LYS A 13 10.51 18.73 18.06
CA LYS A 13 10.40 18.88 16.60
C LYS A 13 9.87 17.60 15.94
N TRP A 14 10.40 16.44 16.33
CA TRP A 14 9.93 15.16 15.82
C TRP A 14 8.46 14.91 16.15
N MET A 15 8.01 15.23 17.38
CA MET A 15 6.60 15.11 17.77
C MET A 15 5.68 16.03 16.97
N THR A 16 6.11 17.27 16.69
CA THR A 16 5.36 18.21 15.85
C THR A 16 5.20 17.63 14.44
N LEU A 17 6.30 17.17 13.84
CA LEU A 17 6.28 16.56 12.50
C LEU A 17 5.42 15.28 12.45
N ASP A 18 5.46 14.42 13.48
CA ASP A 18 4.60 13.22 13.58
C ASP A 18 3.11 13.58 13.60
N ASN A 19 2.74 14.68 14.26
CA ASN A 19 1.35 15.14 14.28
C ASN A 19 0.92 15.73 12.94
N GLU A 20 1.74 16.61 12.35
CA GLU A 20 1.47 17.21 11.04
C GLU A 20 1.34 16.14 9.95
N LEU A 21 2.27 15.18 9.89
CA LEU A 21 2.21 14.07 8.95
C LEU A 21 0.96 13.23 9.14
N ARG A 22 0.49 13.01 10.38
CA ARG A 22 -0.78 12.30 10.63
C ARG A 22 -1.97 13.03 10.00
N GLU A 23 -2.07 14.34 10.19
CA GLU A 23 -3.20 15.11 9.65
C GLU A 23 -3.13 15.17 8.12
N ILE A 24 -1.94 15.42 7.55
CA ILE A 24 -1.73 15.38 6.09
C ILE A 24 -2.11 14.00 5.53
N GLN A 25 -1.72 12.92 6.19
CA GLN A 25 -2.03 11.57 5.74
C GLN A 25 -3.54 11.28 5.76
N LYS A 26 -4.29 11.82 6.72
CA LYS A 26 -5.76 11.73 6.71
C LYS A 26 -6.36 12.43 5.50
N VAL A 27 -5.92 13.65 5.23
CA VAL A 27 -6.39 14.43 4.06
C VAL A 27 -6.04 13.70 2.75
N ILE A 28 -4.82 13.16 2.63
CA ILE A 28 -4.41 12.36 1.47
C ILE A 28 -5.32 11.14 1.28
N ARG A 29 -5.64 10.42 2.36
CA ARG A 29 -6.54 9.25 2.29
C ARG A 29 -7.93 9.65 1.82
N GLN A 30 -8.48 10.74 2.37
CA GLN A 30 -9.78 11.26 1.97
C GLN A 30 -9.79 11.64 0.47
N LYS A 31 -8.80 12.42 0.01
CA LYS A 31 -8.72 12.86 -1.39
C LYS A 31 -8.50 11.70 -2.36
N LYS A 32 -7.75 10.68 -1.97
CA LYS A 32 -7.60 9.44 -2.77
C LYS A 32 -8.93 8.70 -2.90
N GLN A 33 -9.73 8.66 -1.83
CA GLN A 33 -11.05 8.02 -1.87
C GLN A 33 -12.02 8.80 -2.75
N GLU A 34 -12.15 10.11 -2.54
CA GLU A 34 -12.99 10.99 -3.39
C GLU A 34 -12.62 10.88 -4.87
N LYS A 35 -11.32 10.89 -5.19
CA LYS A 35 -10.84 10.72 -6.57
C LYS A 35 -11.22 9.35 -7.14
N LYS A 36 -11.12 8.28 -6.34
CA LYS A 36 -11.47 6.93 -6.77
C LYS A 36 -12.96 6.84 -7.08
N ASP A 37 -13.81 7.38 -6.21
CA ASP A 37 -15.27 7.32 -6.38
C ASP A 37 -15.70 8.07 -7.65
N ILE A 38 -15.13 9.24 -7.92
CA ILE A 38 -15.36 10.00 -9.16
C ILE A 38 -14.82 9.22 -10.37
N SER A 39 -13.64 8.61 -10.27
CA SER A 39 -13.06 7.83 -11.38
C SER A 39 -13.94 6.63 -11.72
N ASP A 40 -14.45 5.91 -10.72
CA ASP A 40 -15.35 4.76 -10.92
C ASP A 40 -16.67 5.19 -11.57
N TYR A 41 -17.20 6.36 -11.21
CA TYR A 41 -18.36 6.96 -11.87
C TYR A 41 -18.07 7.33 -13.32
N LEU A 42 -16.96 8.02 -13.59
CA LEU A 42 -16.56 8.42 -14.95
C LEU A 42 -16.31 7.21 -15.85
N LEU A 43 -15.63 6.17 -15.37
CA LEU A 43 -15.40 4.94 -16.13
C LEU A 43 -16.72 4.24 -16.49
N LYS A 44 -17.72 4.25 -15.61
CA LYS A 44 -19.07 3.73 -15.92
C LYS A 44 -19.75 4.56 -17.00
N MET A 45 -19.71 5.89 -16.88
CA MET A 45 -20.31 6.80 -17.87
C MET A 45 -19.63 6.69 -19.23
N MET A 46 -18.30 6.64 -19.26
CA MET A 46 -17.52 6.45 -20.49
C MET A 46 -17.85 5.12 -21.15
N LYS A 47 -17.97 4.03 -20.37
CA LYS A 47 -18.34 2.71 -20.91
C LYS A 47 -19.79 2.66 -21.41
N ASN A 48 -20.73 3.28 -20.70
CA ASN A 48 -22.15 3.26 -21.08
C ASN A 48 -22.42 4.10 -22.34
N ASN A 49 -21.67 5.17 -22.53
CA ASN A 49 -21.81 6.10 -23.66
C ASN A 49 -20.80 5.85 -24.78
N ASP A 50 -19.99 4.78 -24.69
CA ASP A 50 -18.92 4.44 -25.63
C ASP A 50 -17.93 5.58 -25.92
N ILE A 51 -17.58 6.34 -24.87
CA ILE A 51 -16.64 7.46 -24.94
C ILE A 51 -15.23 6.94 -24.67
N GLY A 52 -14.37 6.93 -25.70
CA GLY A 52 -12.97 6.50 -25.60
C GLY A 52 -12.03 7.56 -25.01
N GLU A 53 -12.26 8.84 -25.32
CA GLU A 53 -11.41 9.96 -24.91
C GLU A 53 -12.26 11.20 -24.57
N ILE A 54 -11.81 11.99 -23.59
CA ILE A 54 -12.39 13.29 -23.22
C ILE A 54 -11.25 14.31 -23.17
N ASP A 55 -11.36 15.39 -23.95
CA ASP A 55 -10.42 16.51 -23.87
C ASP A 55 -10.68 17.33 -22.60
N VAL A 56 -9.62 17.68 -21.89
CA VAL A 56 -9.62 18.52 -20.68
C VAL A 56 -8.57 19.62 -20.82
N ASN A 57 -8.68 20.67 -19.99
CA ASN A 57 -7.78 21.83 -20.07
C ASN A 57 -6.28 21.48 -19.98
N ASP A 58 -5.93 20.35 -19.36
CA ASP A 58 -4.54 19.90 -19.17
C ASP A 58 -4.28 18.53 -19.85
N GLY A 59 -4.93 18.26 -20.99
CA GLY A 59 -4.68 17.07 -21.81
C GLY A 59 -5.94 16.26 -22.10
N LYS A 60 -5.85 14.92 -22.04
CA LYS A 60 -6.97 14.02 -22.33
C LYS A 60 -7.15 12.96 -21.26
N LEU A 61 -8.41 12.64 -20.96
CA LEU A 61 -8.80 11.47 -20.20
C LEU A 61 -9.13 10.33 -21.17
N ILE A 62 -8.31 9.28 -21.16
CA ILE A 62 -8.45 8.14 -22.06
C ILE A 62 -8.93 6.93 -21.25
N TYR A 63 -9.98 6.25 -21.74
CA TYR A 63 -10.36 4.96 -21.21
C TYR A 63 -9.34 3.90 -21.65
N SER A 64 -8.59 3.33 -20.69
CA SER A 64 -7.60 2.29 -20.96
C SER A 64 -7.76 1.11 -20.02
N GLN A 65 -7.89 -0.09 -20.58
CA GLN A 65 -7.93 -1.34 -19.83
C GLN A 65 -6.63 -2.11 -20.02
N ARG A 66 -5.89 -2.33 -18.93
CA ARG A 66 -4.68 -3.17 -18.92
C ARG A 66 -4.92 -4.47 -18.17
N LYS A 67 -4.53 -5.59 -18.76
CA LYS A 67 -4.44 -6.88 -18.06
C LYS A 67 -3.08 -6.95 -17.38
N VAL A 68 -3.06 -6.84 -16.06
CA VAL A 68 -1.83 -6.99 -15.26
C VAL A 68 -1.88 -8.30 -14.48
N LYS A 69 -0.78 -9.05 -14.47
CA LYS A 69 -0.64 -10.20 -13.57
C LYS A 69 -0.50 -9.66 -12.14
N THR A 70 -1.24 -10.23 -11.21
CA THR A 70 -1.06 -9.91 -9.78
C THR A 70 0.32 -10.36 -9.32
N GLY A 71 0.92 -9.66 -8.36
CA GLY A 71 2.18 -10.10 -7.74
C GLY A 71 2.05 -11.49 -7.12
N LEU A 72 3.17 -12.23 -7.06
CA LEU A 72 3.24 -13.55 -6.42
C LEU A 72 3.12 -13.40 -4.90
N SER A 73 1.90 -13.44 -4.38
CA SER A 73 1.65 -13.53 -2.95
C SER A 73 1.90 -14.95 -2.44
N GLY A 74 2.25 -15.10 -1.15
CA GLY A 74 2.36 -16.42 -0.52
C GLY A 74 1.09 -17.27 -0.70
N LYS A 75 -0.09 -16.64 -0.67
CA LYS A 75 -1.37 -17.31 -0.98
C LYS A 75 -1.43 -17.83 -2.42
N HIS A 76 -0.92 -17.07 -3.39
CA HIS A 76 -0.86 -17.51 -4.79
C HIS A 76 0.11 -18.69 -4.96
N ILE A 77 1.27 -18.63 -4.30
CA ILE A 77 2.27 -19.72 -4.30
C ILE A 77 1.65 -20.97 -3.67
N MET A 78 1.09 -20.87 -2.46
CA MET A 78 0.44 -21.98 -1.76
C MET A 78 -0.70 -22.60 -2.57
N ASN A 79 -1.55 -21.79 -3.20
CA ASN A 79 -2.63 -22.28 -4.07
C ASN A 79 -2.11 -22.97 -5.34
N THR A 80 -0.98 -22.51 -5.87
CA THR A 80 -0.36 -23.09 -7.07
C THR A 80 0.31 -24.41 -6.74
N LEU A 81 1.08 -24.44 -5.64
CA LEU A 81 1.71 -25.66 -5.15
C LEU A 81 0.64 -26.70 -4.80
N ASN A 82 -0.47 -26.31 -4.14
CA ASN A 82 -1.58 -27.23 -3.81
C ASN A 82 -2.17 -27.94 -5.04
N LYS A 83 -2.18 -27.27 -6.20
CA LYS A 83 -2.68 -27.86 -7.46
C LYS A 83 -1.72 -28.89 -8.05
N ILE A 84 -0.43 -28.76 -7.76
CA ILE A 84 0.65 -29.61 -8.30
C ILE A 84 0.90 -30.81 -7.37
N PHE A 85 1.02 -30.58 -6.05
CA PHE A 85 1.38 -31.56 -5.03
C PHE A 85 0.15 -32.19 -4.34
N LYS A 86 -0.91 -32.48 -5.09
CA LYS A 86 -2.20 -32.99 -4.56
C LYS A 86 -1.98 -34.05 -3.46
N ASN A 87 -2.58 -33.83 -2.29
CA ASN A 87 -2.55 -34.69 -1.08
C ASN A 87 -1.25 -34.75 -0.26
N GLU A 88 -0.29 -33.84 -0.45
CA GLU A 88 0.89 -33.74 0.44
C GLU A 88 0.96 -32.37 1.17
N PRO A 89 0.05 -32.12 2.14
CA PRO A 89 -0.03 -30.82 2.83
C PRO A 89 1.23 -30.48 3.64
N GLU A 90 1.94 -31.48 4.15
CA GLU A 90 3.16 -31.29 4.96
C GLU A 90 4.33 -30.77 4.12
N LYS A 91 4.63 -31.40 2.97
CA LYS A 91 5.67 -30.93 2.05
C LYS A 91 5.35 -29.55 1.49
N LEU A 92 4.07 -29.24 1.32
CA LEU A 92 3.63 -27.93 0.85
C LEU A 92 3.96 -26.82 1.84
N SER A 93 3.69 -27.08 3.12
CA SER A 93 3.99 -26.17 4.22
C SER A 93 5.49 -25.94 4.31
N GLU A 94 6.28 -27.01 4.20
CA GLU A 94 7.75 -26.96 4.23
C GLU A 94 8.33 -26.12 3.08
N ILE A 95 7.87 -26.36 1.84
CA ILE A 95 8.31 -25.57 0.67
C ILE A 95 7.92 -24.10 0.83
N ASN A 96 6.67 -23.82 1.25
CA ASN A 96 6.22 -22.45 1.43
C ASN A 96 7.01 -21.73 2.52
N ASN A 97 7.32 -22.41 3.63
CA ASN A 97 8.15 -21.84 4.70
C ASN A 97 9.59 -21.61 4.23
N SER A 98 10.20 -22.56 3.52
CA SER A 98 11.55 -22.39 2.94
C SER A 98 11.65 -21.20 1.97
N ILE A 99 10.62 -20.99 1.13
CA ILE A 99 10.56 -19.82 0.22
C ILE A 99 10.40 -18.50 0.99
N MET A 100 9.73 -18.53 2.15
CA MET A 100 9.52 -17.34 2.97
C MET A 100 10.74 -17.05 3.85
N ASP A 101 11.41 -18.07 4.37
CA ASP A 101 12.58 -17.99 5.25
C ASP A 101 13.88 -17.68 4.48
N SER A 102 13.96 -18.05 3.20
CA SER A 102 15.06 -17.65 2.31
C SER A 102 15.05 -16.16 1.96
N ARG A 103 14.04 -15.40 2.38
CA ARG A 103 13.99 -13.95 2.16
C ARG A 103 14.92 -13.25 3.14
N GLU A 104 15.84 -12.47 2.60
CA GLU A 104 16.73 -11.64 3.40
C GLU A 104 15.93 -10.73 4.34
N THR A 105 16.23 -10.82 5.63
CA THR A 105 15.64 -9.97 6.64
C THR A 105 16.57 -8.79 6.90
N THR A 106 16.12 -7.58 6.58
CA THR A 106 16.84 -6.35 6.93
C THR A 106 16.31 -5.79 8.24
N ILE A 107 17.18 -5.66 9.24
CA ILE A 107 16.88 -4.95 10.49
C ILE A 107 16.85 -3.45 10.19
N LYS A 108 15.76 -2.78 10.58
CA LYS A 108 15.60 -1.33 10.47
C LYS A 108 15.17 -0.78 11.82
N ASP A 109 15.93 0.16 12.35
CA ASP A 109 15.55 0.91 13.55
C ASP A 109 14.47 1.92 13.18
N ILE A 110 13.33 1.88 13.88
CA ILE A 110 12.18 2.75 13.62
C ILE A 110 11.80 3.46 14.92
N LEU A 111 11.74 4.78 14.89
CA LEU A 111 11.18 5.58 15.98
C LEU A 111 9.64 5.59 15.86
N MET A 112 8.96 5.06 16.87
CA MET A 112 7.49 4.97 16.90
C MET A 112 6.90 5.63 18.14
N ARG A 113 5.83 6.41 17.95
CA ARG A 113 5.04 6.96 19.06
C ARG A 113 3.94 5.98 19.46
N LYS A 114 4.02 5.43 20.68
CA LYS A 114 2.92 4.66 21.30
C LYS A 114 1.97 5.62 22.02
N LYS A 115 0.69 5.63 21.63
CA LYS A 115 -0.37 6.33 22.38
C LYS A 115 -1.10 5.30 23.22
N GLU A 116 -1.36 5.59 24.49
CA GLU A 116 -2.32 4.82 25.28
C GLU A 116 -3.72 5.05 24.70
N LYS A 117 -4.50 3.96 24.56
CA LYS A 117 -5.90 4.06 24.16
C LYS A 117 -6.66 4.69 25.33
N LYS A 118 -7.31 5.84 25.11
CA LYS A 118 -8.40 6.31 25.97
C LYS A 118 -9.64 5.49 25.71
#